data_AF-A0A7K3RZI9-F1
#
_entry.id   AF-A0A7K3RZI9-F1
#
_cell.length_a   1.000
_cell.length_b   1.000
_cell.length_c   1.000
_cell.angle_alpha   90.00
_cell.angle_beta   90.00
_cell.angle_gamma   90.00
#
_symmetry.space_group_name_H-M   'P 1'
#
loop_
_entity.id
_entity.type
_entity.pdbx_description
1 polymer ?
#
loop_
_entity_poly.entity_id
_entity_poly.type
_entity_poly.pdbx_seq_one_letter_code
_entity_poly.pdbx_strand_id
1 'polypeptide(L)'
;GGLALAEHVPVPRPARAVRTGSENKARLWTRAAVAGVALLIAVTGLTLHTAPTHYEQPISPPERVGGVPPRGGPQKLTAQDLKLQKSLSEQLTHGPERLVPQLE
;
A
#
# COMPACT_ATOMS: atom_id res chain seq x y z
N GLY A 1 -75.50 -19.50 7.03
CA GLY A 1 -74.71 -20.00 8.17
C GLY A 1 -73.27 -19.64 7.91
N GLY A 2 -72.68 -18.84 8.78
CA GLY A 2 -71.29 -18.39 8.68
C GLY A 2 -70.89 -17.76 9.99
N LEU A 3 -70.78 -18.58 11.03
CA LEU A 3 -70.22 -18.15 12.30
C LEU A 3 -68.72 -17.96 12.06
N ALA A 4 -68.32 -16.70 11.84
CA ALA A 4 -66.93 -16.32 12.03
C ALA A 4 -66.56 -16.74 13.46
N LEU A 5 -65.59 -17.65 13.55
CA LEU A 5 -64.99 -18.08 14.80
C LEU A 5 -64.67 -16.83 15.62
N ALA A 6 -65.28 -16.67 16.78
CA ALA A 6 -64.98 -15.58 17.69
C ALA A 6 -63.56 -15.81 18.25
N GLU A 7 -62.54 -15.50 17.46
CA GLU A 7 -61.18 -15.44 17.96
C GLU A 7 -61.15 -14.36 19.04
N HIS A 8 -60.65 -14.74 20.21
CA HIS A 8 -60.43 -13.83 21.32
C HIS A 8 -59.40 -12.78 20.90
N VAL A 9 -59.86 -11.61 20.44
CA VAL A 9 -58.99 -10.48 20.12
C VAL A 9 -58.45 -9.92 21.44
N PRO A 10 -57.14 -10.02 21.72
CA PRO A 10 -56.57 -9.47 22.94
C PRO A 10 -56.80 -7.97 22.98
N VAL A 11 -57.17 -7.44 24.14
CA VAL A 11 -57.34 -6.00 24.32
C VAL A 11 -56.03 -5.30 23.95
N PRO A 12 -56.05 -4.34 23.00
CA PRO A 12 -54.83 -3.67 22.57
C PRO A 12 -54.20 -2.91 23.72
N ARG A 13 -52.86 -2.96 23.80
CA ARG A 13 -52.10 -2.18 24.78
C ARG A 13 -52.40 -0.69 24.59
N PRO A 14 -52.45 0.10 25.67
CA PRO A 14 -52.74 1.53 25.58
C PRO A 14 -51.76 2.23 24.64
N ALA A 15 -52.27 3.10 23.75
CA ALA A 15 -51.51 3.69 22.65
C ALA A 15 -50.21 4.38 23.11
N ARG A 16 -50.24 5.02 24.28
CA ARG A 16 -49.07 5.66 24.89
C ARG A 16 -47.96 4.66 25.21
N ALA A 17 -48.29 3.48 25.76
CA ALA A 17 -47.31 2.46 26.10
C ALA A 17 -46.64 1.88 24.84
N VAL A 18 -47.42 1.67 23.77
CA VAL A 18 -46.90 1.21 22.47
C VAL A 18 -45.95 2.23 21.88
N ARG A 19 -46.32 3.52 21.89
CA ARG A 19 -45.49 4.60 21.36
C ARG A 19 -44.19 4.81 22.14
N THR A 20 -44.26 4.89 23.46
CA THR A 20 -43.04 5.05 24.27
C THR A 20 -42.13 3.83 24.15
N GLY A 21 -42.70 2.62 24.10
CA GLY A 21 -41.95 1.40 23.90
C GLY A 21 -41.23 1.35 22.54
N SER A 22 -41.92 1.74 21.46
CA SER A 22 -41.32 1.75 20.12
C SER A 22 -40.23 2.81 19.98
N GLU A 23 -40.43 4.01 20.54
CA GLU A 23 -39.43 5.08 20.53
C GLU A 23 -38.17 4.70 21.32
N ASN A 24 -38.32 4.05 22.48
CA ASN A 24 -37.19 3.59 23.28
C ASN A 24 -36.40 2.51 22.54
N LYS A 25 -37.10 1.56 21.91
CA LYS A 25 -36.47 0.53 21.08
C LYS A 25 -35.73 1.16 19.90
N ALA A 26 -36.35 2.10 19.19
CA ALA A 26 -35.70 2.81 18.09
C ALA A 26 -34.43 3.53 18.56
N ARG A 27 -34.49 4.28 19.66
CA ARG A 27 -33.32 4.95 20.24
C ARG A 27 -32.19 3.99 20.61
N LEU A 28 -32.52 2.83 21.20
CA LEU A 28 -31.54 1.80 21.53
C LEU A 28 -30.85 1.27 20.27
N TRP A 29 -31.62 0.92 19.24
CA TRP A 29 -31.08 0.40 17.98
C TRP A 29 -30.25 1.45 17.24
N THR A 30 -30.66 2.72 17.24
CA THR A 30 -29.84 3.80 16.68
C THR A 30 -28.50 3.91 17.40
N ARG A 31 -28.49 3.91 18.74
CA ARG A 31 -27.25 3.95 19.53
C ARG A 31 -26.38 2.72 19.26
N ALA A 32 -26.97 1.54 19.17
CA ALA A 32 -26.26 0.31 18.86
C ALA A 32 -25.63 0.36 17.45
N ALA A 33 -26.36 0.86 16.45
CA ALA A 33 -25.84 1.03 15.09
C ALA A 33 -24.69 2.05 15.05
N VAL A 34 -24.84 3.19 15.72
CA VAL A 34 -23.77 4.20 15.83
C VAL A 34 -22.53 3.63 16.51
N ALA A 35 -22.70 2.91 17.63
CA ALA A 35 -21.60 2.26 18.32
C ALA A 35 -20.91 1.20 17.44
N GLY A 36 -21.68 0.42 16.68
CA GLY A 36 -21.14 -0.55 15.73
C GLY A 36 -20.32 0.10 14.62
N VAL A 37 -20.80 1.20 14.04
CA VAL A 37 -20.04 1.95 13.03
C VAL A 37 -18.77 2.55 13.63
N ALA A 38 -18.85 3.14 14.82
CA ALA A 38 -17.67 3.66 15.52
C ALA A 38 -16.63 2.56 15.80
N LEU A 39 -17.07 1.37 16.19
CA LEU A 39 -16.21 0.20 16.38
C LEU A 39 -15.53 -0.21 15.07
N LEU A 40 -16.27 -0.28 13.96
CA LEU A 40 -15.68 -0.60 12.65
C LEU A 40 -14.62 0.41 12.23
N ILE A 41 -14.89 1.71 12.39
CA ILE A 41 -13.91 2.77 12.10
C ILE A 41 -12.65 2.60 12.95
N ALA A 42 -12.81 2.32 14.25
CA ALA A 42 -11.69 2.08 15.15
C ALA A 42 -10.86 0.84 14.72
N VAL A 43 -11.52 -0.25 14.34
CA VAL A 43 -10.87 -1.47 13.84
C VAL A 43 -10.13 -1.18 12.53
N THR A 44 -10.73 -0.45 11.59
CA THR A 44 -10.05 -0.05 10.35
C THR A 44 -8.82 0.80 10.63
N GLY A 45 -8.93 1.76 11.55
CA GLY A 45 -7.79 2.58 12.00
C GLY A 45 -6.67 1.74 12.61
N LEU A 46 -7.02 0.77 13.46
CA LEU A 46 -6.06 -0.17 14.04
C LEU A 46 -5.36 -1.01 12.97
N THR A 47 -6.11 -1.55 12.01
CA THR A 47 -5.56 -2.31 10.88
C THR A 47 -4.55 -1.47 10.10
N LEU A 48 -4.89 -0.21 9.79
CA LEU A 48 -3.96 0.69 9.10
C LEU A 48 -2.72 1.00 9.94
N HIS A 49 -2.87 1.15 11.26
CA HIS A 49 -1.75 1.40 12.17
C HIS A 49 -0.78 0.21 12.25
N THR A 50 -1.30 -1.02 12.18
CA THR A 50 -0.48 -2.23 12.26
C THR A 50 -0.02 -2.77 10.90
N ALA A 51 -0.56 -2.25 9.80
CA ALA A 51 -0.21 -2.73 8.46
C ALA A 51 1.22 -2.30 8.09
N PRO A 52 2.03 -3.20 7.48
CA PRO A 52 3.30 -2.82 6.88
C PRO A 52 3.08 -1.77 5.80
N THR A 53 3.77 -0.63 5.89
CA THR A 53 3.60 0.51 4.97
C THR A 53 4.33 0.36 3.65
N HIS A 54 5.28 -0.56 3.58
CA HIS A 54 6.08 -0.78 2.39
C HIS A 54 6.34 -2.28 2.23
N TYR A 55 6.31 -2.72 0.98
CA TYR A 55 6.76 -4.04 0.60
C TYR A 55 8.22 -3.94 0.17
N GLU A 56 9.11 -4.65 0.86
CA GLU A 56 10.45 -4.91 0.33
C GLU A 56 10.40 -6.17 -0.53
N GLN A 57 10.77 -6.02 -1.81
CA GLN A 57 10.86 -7.16 -2.71
C GLN A 57 12.04 -8.05 -2.28
N PRO A 58 11.82 -9.34 -1.98
CA PRO A 58 12.89 -10.26 -1.72
C PRO A 58 13.85 -10.30 -2.91
N ILE A 59 15.15 -10.20 -2.63
CA ILE A 59 16.16 -10.36 -3.68
C ILE A 59 16.06 -11.79 -4.21
N SER A 60 15.75 -11.93 -5.49
CA SER A 60 15.69 -13.23 -6.14
C SER A 60 17.05 -13.94 -6.03
N PRO A 61 17.08 -15.26 -5.73
CA PRO A 61 18.31 -16.03 -5.77
C PRO A 61 19.02 -15.85 -7.12
N PRO A 62 20.36 -15.73 -7.15
CA PRO A 62 21.09 -15.57 -8.39
C PRO A 62 20.88 -16.78 -9.29
N GLU A 63 20.26 -16.56 -10.45
CA GLU A 63 20.12 -17.57 -11.48
C GLU A 63 21.43 -17.70 -12.26
N ARG A 64 21.94 -18.93 -12.41
CA ARG A 64 23.11 -19.16 -13.27
C ARG A 64 22.68 -19.03 -14.73
N VAL A 65 22.82 -17.82 -15.26
CA VAL A 65 22.76 -17.59 -16.71
C VAL A 65 23.95 -18.29 -17.38
N GLY A 66 23.67 -19.33 -18.16
CA GLY A 66 24.69 -19.98 -18.99
C GLY A 66 25.11 -19.05 -20.13
N GLY A 67 26.41 -18.93 -20.38
CA GLY A 67 26.93 -18.18 -21.53
C GLY A 67 27.36 -16.74 -21.25
N VAL A 68 27.38 -16.28 -20.00
CA VAL A 68 28.09 -15.03 -19.68
C VAL A 68 29.58 -15.29 -19.90
N PRO A 69 30.28 -14.48 -20.72
CA PRO A 69 31.72 -14.53 -20.79
C PRO A 69 32.28 -14.43 -19.36
N PRO A 70 33.37 -15.15 -19.03
CA PRO A 70 34.04 -14.97 -17.76
C PRO A 70 34.20 -13.47 -17.50
N ARG A 71 33.99 -13.02 -16.26
CA ARG A 71 34.30 -11.64 -15.87
C ARG A 71 35.82 -11.42 -15.94
N GLY A 72 36.37 -11.40 -17.14
CA GLY A 72 37.63 -10.79 -17.46
C GLY A 72 37.34 -9.30 -17.46
N GLY A 73 37.79 -8.61 -16.41
CA GLY A 73 37.88 -7.16 -16.46
C GLY A 73 38.69 -6.73 -17.70
N PRO A 74 38.66 -5.43 -18.03
CA PRO A 74 39.47 -4.91 -19.14
C PRO A 74 40.92 -5.43 -19.05
N GLN A 75 41.48 -5.78 -20.20
CA GLN A 75 42.85 -6.27 -20.33
C GLN A 75 43.77 -5.37 -19.49
N LYS A 76 44.60 -5.96 -18.62
CA LYS A 76 45.56 -5.18 -17.83
C LYS A 76 46.44 -4.39 -18.80
N LEU A 77 46.46 -3.06 -18.66
CA LEU A 77 47.30 -2.21 -19.48
C LEU A 77 48.75 -2.64 -19.29
N THR A 78 49.43 -2.90 -20.41
CA THR A 78 50.86 -3.17 -20.41
C THR A 78 51.62 -1.86 -20.11
N ALA A 79 52.91 -1.97 -19.79
CA ALA A 79 53.73 -0.77 -19.55
C ALA A 79 53.79 0.16 -20.78
N GLN A 80 53.66 -0.40 -21.99
CA GLN A 80 53.57 0.38 -23.23
C GLN A 80 52.26 1.15 -23.32
N ASP A 81 51.14 0.53 -22.94
CA ASP A 81 49.82 1.17 -22.93
C ASP A 81 49.76 2.31 -21.92
N LEU A 82 50.39 2.16 -20.75
CA LEU A 82 50.48 3.23 -19.74
C LEU A 82 51.31 4.42 -20.24
N LYS A 83 52.42 4.15 -20.94
CA LYS A 83 53.25 5.21 -21.54
C LYS A 83 52.49 5.94 -22.65
N LEU A 84 51.76 5.21 -23.47
CA LEU A 84 50.91 5.78 -24.52
C LEU A 84 49.77 6.60 -23.92
N GLN A 85 49.08 6.08 -22.90
CA GLN A 85 48.02 6.79 -22.20
C GLN A 85 48.54 8.10 -21.62
N LYS A 86 49.70 8.09 -20.95
CA LYS A 86 50.32 9.29 -20.41
C LYS A 86 50.64 10.31 -21.50
N SER A 87 51.25 9.87 -22.60
CA SER A 87 51.56 10.72 -23.75
C SER A 87 50.30 11.34 -24.37
N LEU A 88 49.22 10.57 -24.50
CA LEU A 88 47.95 11.03 -25.06
C LEU A 88 47.24 12.00 -24.11
N SER A 89 47.25 11.72 -22.80
CA SER A 89 46.69 12.62 -21.80
C SER A 89 47.43 13.96 -21.77
N GLU A 90 48.76 13.96 -21.86
CA GLU A 90 49.56 15.19 -21.91
C GLU A 90 49.27 16.00 -23.19
N GLN A 91 49.16 15.35 -24.35
CA GLN A 91 48.85 16.01 -25.62
C GLN A 91 47.39 16.48 -25.74
N LEU A 92 46.43 15.80 -25.09
CA LEU A 92 45.01 16.20 -25.11
C LEU A 92 44.76 17.52 -24.37
N THR A 93 45.63 17.90 -23.43
CA THR A 93 45.63 19.25 -22.81
C THR A 93 45.90 20.36 -23.82
N HIS A 94 46.42 20.02 -25.01
CA HIS A 94 46.73 20.94 -26.11
C HIS A 94 45.81 20.76 -27.33
N GLY A 95 44.72 19.98 -27.20
CA GLY A 95 43.66 19.92 -28.22
C GLY A 95 42.75 21.15 -28.16
N PRO A 96 42.05 21.52 -29.25
CA PRO A 96 41.10 22.64 -29.23
C PRO A 96 40.11 22.45 -28.09
N GLU A 97 39.86 23.53 -27.32
CA GLU A 97 39.06 23.53 -26.08
C GLU A 97 37.84 22.63 -26.22
N ARG A 98 37.84 21.47 -25.54
CA ARG A 98 36.62 20.69 -25.41
C ARG A 98 35.69 21.48 -24.51
N LEU A 99 34.60 21.97 -25.08
CA LEU A 99 33.49 22.55 -24.35
C LEU A 99 33.05 21.56 -23.26
N VAL A 100 33.24 21.96 -22.01
CA VAL A 100 32.79 21.22 -20.83
C VAL A 100 31.30 21.50 -20.68
N PRO A 101 30.43 20.49 -20.56
CA PRO A 101 29.01 20.74 -20.30
C PRO A 101 28.89 21.48 -18.97
N GLN A 102 28.38 22.71 -19.01
CA GLN A 102 27.91 23.36 -17.79
C GLN A 102 26.63 22.65 -17.39
N LEU A 103 26.66 22.04 -16.21
CA LEU A 103 25.45 21.62 -15.51
C LEU A 103 24.74 22.90 -15.06
N GLU A 104 23.69 23.26 -15.80
CA GLU A 104 22.56 24.00 -15.24
C GLU A 104 21.75 23.07 -14.31
#